data_AF-A0A940QQG2-F1
#
_entry.id   AF-A0A940QQG2-F1
#
_cell.length_a   1.000
_cell.length_b   1.000
_cell.length_c   1.000
_cell.angle_alpha   90.00
_cell.angle_beta   90.00
_cell.angle_gamma   90.00
#
_symmetry.space_group_name_H-M   'P 1'
#
loop_
_entity.id
_entity.type
_entity.pdbx_description
1 polymer ?
#
loop_
_entity_poly.entity_id
_entity_poly.type
_entity_poly.pdbx_seq_one_letter_code
_entity_poly.pdbx_strand_id
1 'polypeptide(L)'
;MGIGRGRPQKEIDKEQFEKLCEIQCNQDEICAFFDVTDKTLTRWCKQTYKMGFAETFRIKRKSGFISLRHAQYQALKEGNPTMLVWLGKQWLGQSEKPSADVAEPEISDEIEALLAELDEE
;
A
#
# COMPACT_ATOMS: atom_id res chain seq x y z
N MET A 1 14.98 -37.44 33.34
CA MET A 1 14.05 -36.61 32.56
C MET A 1 14.76 -36.15 31.30
N GLY A 2 14.34 -36.62 30.12
CA GLY A 2 14.92 -36.18 28.85
C GLY A 2 14.43 -34.78 28.51
N ILE A 3 15.36 -33.83 28.37
CA ILE A 3 15.07 -32.50 27.84
C ILE A 3 14.76 -32.69 26.35
N GLY A 4 13.48 -32.77 26.01
CA GLY A 4 13.04 -32.83 24.61
C GLY A 4 13.46 -31.55 23.89
N ARG A 5 14.55 -31.59 23.14
CA ARG A 5 14.90 -30.51 22.21
C ARG A 5 13.85 -30.51 21.09
N GLY A 6 13.00 -29.49 21.07
CA GLY A 6 12.01 -29.32 20.02
C GLY A 6 12.68 -29.27 18.63
N ARG A 7 11.92 -29.63 17.59
CA ARG A 7 12.36 -29.54 16.19
C ARG A 7 12.97 -28.15 15.93
N PRO A 8 14.14 -28.04 15.27
CA PRO A 8 14.73 -26.76 14.91
C PRO A 8 13.69 -25.87 14.19
N GLN A 9 13.57 -24.62 14.62
CA GLN A 9 12.69 -23.68 13.91
C GLN A 9 13.25 -23.47 12.50
N LYS A 10 12.39 -23.55 11.49
CA LYS A 10 12.74 -23.08 10.16
C LYS A 10 13.05 -21.59 10.23
N GLU A 11 14.16 -21.21 9.63
CA GLU A 11 14.59 -19.81 9.57
C GLU A 11 13.78 -19.10 8.50
N ILE A 12 13.00 -18.10 8.92
CA ILE A 12 12.29 -17.20 8.01
C ILE A 12 13.16 -15.96 7.91
N ASP A 13 13.71 -15.72 6.71
CA ASP A 13 14.46 -14.51 6.45
C ASP A 13 13.53 -13.30 6.50
N LYS A 14 13.93 -12.32 7.32
CA LYS A 14 13.12 -11.16 7.61
C LYS A 14 12.96 -10.26 6.39
N GLU A 15 14.02 -10.06 5.62
CA GLU A 15 14.00 -9.16 4.46
C GLU A 15 13.15 -9.76 3.34
N GLN A 16 13.30 -11.06 3.06
CA GLN A 16 12.46 -11.78 2.11
C GLN A 16 10.99 -11.74 2.51
N PHE A 17 10.66 -11.95 3.78
CA PHE A 17 9.28 -11.84 4.26
C PHE A 17 8.71 -10.44 4.00
N GLU A 18 9.48 -9.38 4.30
CA GLU A 18 9.04 -8.01 4.07
C GLU A 18 8.87 -7.71 2.58
N LYS A 19 9.76 -8.22 1.71
CA LYS A 19 9.61 -8.12 0.25
C LYS A 19 8.38 -8.85 -0.29
N LEU A 20 8.06 -10.04 0.23
CA LEU A 20 6.83 -10.74 -0.13
C LEU A 20 5.58 -9.94 0.28
N CYS A 21 5.62 -9.27 1.44
CA CYS A 21 4.54 -8.36 1.84
C CYS A 21 4.41 -7.17 0.88
N GLU A 22 5.53 -6.59 0.42
CA GLU A 22 5.54 -5.48 -0.53
C GLU A 22 4.85 -5.84 -1.85
N ILE A 23 5.10 -7.03 -2.38
CA ILE A 23 4.46 -7.52 -3.62
C ILE A 23 3.05 -8.09 -3.39
N GLN A 24 2.50 -7.91 -2.19
CA GLN A 24 1.13 -8.29 -1.81
C GLN A 24 0.87 -9.81 -1.85
N CYS A 25 1.89 -10.65 -1.68
CA CYS A 25 1.69 -12.10 -1.53
C CYS A 25 0.80 -12.39 -0.32
N ASN A 26 -0.20 -13.24 -0.50
CA ASN A 26 -1.09 -13.64 0.57
C ASN A 26 -0.39 -14.61 1.55
N GLN A 27 -1.06 -14.92 2.67
CA GLN A 27 -0.47 -15.76 3.72
C GLN A 27 -0.05 -17.14 3.22
N ASP A 28 -0.86 -17.76 2.35
CA ASP A 28 -0.61 -19.11 1.83
C ASP A 28 0.60 -19.13 0.89
N GLU A 29 0.74 -18.09 0.06
CA GLU A 29 1.90 -17.90 -0.83
C GLU A 29 3.19 -17.70 -0.02
N ILE A 30 3.14 -16.89 1.04
CA ILE A 30 4.29 -16.68 1.94
C ILE A 30 4.63 -17.99 2.67
N CYS A 31 3.62 -18.75 3.11
CA CYS A 31 3.81 -20.05 3.74
C CYS A 31 4.46 -21.05 2.79
N ALA A 32 4.00 -21.11 1.53
CA ALA A 32 4.57 -21.94 0.50
C ALA A 32 6.03 -21.56 0.19
N PHE A 33 6.34 -20.26 0.13
CA PHE A 33 7.71 -19.77 -0.13
C PHE A 33 8.72 -20.24 0.92
N PHE A 34 8.35 -20.17 2.21
CA PHE A 34 9.23 -20.61 3.31
C PHE A 34 9.05 -22.09 3.70
N ASP A 35 8.14 -22.81 3.04
CA ASP A 35 7.73 -24.17 3.38
C ASP A 35 7.32 -24.28 4.88
N VAL A 36 6.48 -23.36 5.35
CA VAL A 36 6.00 -23.31 6.74
C VAL A 36 4.47 -23.35 6.79
N THR A 37 3.93 -23.66 7.97
CA THR A 37 2.49 -23.50 8.23
C THR A 37 2.17 -22.06 8.63
N ASP A 38 0.90 -21.68 8.47
CA ASP A 38 0.33 -20.42 8.95
C ASP A 38 0.60 -20.17 10.45
N LYS A 39 0.55 -21.24 11.26
CA LYS A 39 0.82 -21.20 12.71
C LYS A 39 2.29 -20.86 12.99
N THR A 40 3.20 -21.47 12.24
CA THR A 40 4.64 -21.19 12.34
C THR A 40 4.92 -19.74 11.95
N LEU A 41 4.38 -19.29 10.82
CA LEU A 41 4.54 -17.91 10.35
C LEU A 41 4.00 -16.90 11.36
N THR A 42 2.79 -17.12 11.87
CA THR A 42 2.17 -16.25 12.87
C THR A 42 2.97 -16.19 14.18
N ARG A 43 3.52 -17.32 14.63
CA ARG A 43 4.39 -17.36 15.81
C ARG A 43 5.68 -16.59 15.57
N TRP A 44 6.29 -16.75 14.39
CA TRP A 44 7.47 -16.00 14.00
C TRP A 44 7.18 -14.49 13.96
N CYS A 45 6.06 -14.04 13.38
CA CYS A 45 5.67 -12.62 13.41
C CYS A 45 5.56 -12.08 14.85
N LYS A 46 4.97 -12.85 15.78
CA LYS A 46 4.87 -12.46 17.20
C LYS A 46 6.24 -12.36 17.87
N GLN A 47 7.18 -13.23 17.52
CA GLN A 47 8.53 -13.21 18.07
C GLN A 47 9.33 -12.02 17.53
N THR A 48 9.30 -11.81 16.22
CA THR A 48 10.09 -10.81 15.48
C THR A 48 9.54 -9.39 15.60
N TYR A 49 8.21 -9.22 15.50
CA TYR A 49 7.55 -7.91 15.42
C TYR A 49 6.60 -7.61 16.59
N LYS A 50 6.43 -8.55 17.53
CA LYS A 50 5.51 -8.42 18.68
C LYS A 50 4.03 -8.28 18.29
N MET A 51 3.66 -8.76 17.11
CA MET A 51 2.30 -8.68 16.56
C MET A 51 1.98 -9.94 15.73
N GLY A 52 0.70 -10.21 15.48
CA GLY A 52 0.28 -11.33 14.63
C GLY A 52 0.52 -11.06 13.14
N PHE A 53 0.42 -12.10 12.30
CA PHE A 53 0.64 -12.00 10.85
C PHE A 53 -0.19 -10.90 10.18
N ALA A 54 -1.50 -10.84 10.45
CA ALA A 54 -2.39 -9.87 9.81
C ALA A 54 -1.94 -8.41 10.04
N GLU A 55 -1.52 -8.08 11.26
CA GLU A 55 -1.06 -6.73 11.60
C GLU A 55 0.33 -6.45 11.01
N THR A 56 1.25 -7.42 11.08
CA THR A 56 2.56 -7.31 10.42
C THR A 56 2.40 -7.06 8.93
N PHE A 57 1.58 -7.87 8.27
CA PHE A 57 1.31 -7.79 6.84
C PHE A 57 0.71 -6.44 6.47
N ARG A 58 -0.29 -5.96 7.23
CA ARG A 58 -0.92 -4.65 7.04
C ARG A 58 0.09 -3.51 7.07
N ILE A 59 1.09 -3.57 7.93
CA ILE A 59 2.14 -2.55 8.04
C ILE A 59 3.15 -2.70 6.92
N LYS A 60 3.69 -3.90 6.72
CA LYS A 60 4.80 -4.16 5.79
C LYS A 60 4.41 -4.02 4.32
N ARG A 61 3.17 -4.36 3.96
CA ARG A 61 2.66 -4.20 2.58
C ARG A 61 2.59 -2.75 2.09
N LYS A 62 2.63 -1.77 3.00
CA LYS A 62 2.55 -0.34 2.65
C LYS A 62 3.72 0.15 1.80
N SER A 63 4.91 -0.45 1.95
CA SER A 63 6.05 -0.12 1.09
C SER A 63 5.74 -0.43 -0.38
N GLY A 64 5.03 -1.53 -0.66
CA GLY A 64 4.52 -1.86 -1.99
C GLY A 64 3.55 -0.82 -2.57
N PHE A 65 2.82 -0.08 -1.73
CA PHE A 65 1.94 1.00 -2.18
C PHE A 65 2.71 2.20 -2.72
N ILE A 66 3.95 2.42 -2.27
CA ILE A 66 4.84 3.45 -2.81
C ILE A 66 5.29 3.02 -4.20
N SER A 67 5.74 1.77 -4.35
CA SER A 67 6.13 1.20 -5.64
C SER A 67 5.01 1.21 -6.67
N LEU A 68 3.77 0.90 -6.25
CA LEU A 68 2.60 0.98 -7.13
C LEU A 68 2.34 2.41 -7.62
N ARG A 69 2.43 3.41 -6.74
CA ARG A 69 2.30 4.83 -7.15
C ARG A 69 3.40 5.22 -8.13
N HIS A 70 4.64 4.81 -7.88
CA HIS A 70 5.74 5.05 -8.80
C HIS A 70 5.47 4.43 -10.18
N ALA A 71 4.99 3.18 -10.22
CA ALA A 71 4.60 2.52 -11.47
C ALA A 71 3.44 3.24 -12.18
N GLN A 72 2.44 3.73 -11.45
CA GLN A 72 1.37 4.57 -11.99
C GLN A 72 1.93 5.81 -12.68
N TYR A 73 2.88 6.53 -12.07
CA TYR A 73 3.52 7.71 -12.68
C TYR A 73 4.32 7.38 -13.94
N GLN A 74 5.03 6.26 -13.97
CA GLN A 74 5.80 5.87 -15.16
C GLN A 74 4.89 5.44 -16.32
N ALA A 75 3.81 4.70 -16.03
CA ALA A 75 2.88 4.24 -17.06
C ALA A 75 2.14 5.38 -17.79
N LEU A 76 2.06 6.58 -17.20
CA LEU A 76 1.58 7.78 -17.90
C LEU A 76 2.42 8.09 -19.15
N LYS A 77 3.70 7.70 -19.17
CA LYS A 77 4.63 7.96 -20.28
C LYS A 77 4.66 6.85 -21.31
N GLU A 78 4.38 5.61 -20.90
CA GLU A 78 4.61 4.39 -21.70
C GLU A 78 3.34 3.82 -22.36
N GLY A 79 2.15 4.14 -21.83
CA GLY A 79 0.86 3.69 -22.37
C GLY A 79 0.39 2.32 -21.84
N ASN A 80 -0.95 2.17 -21.74
CA ASN A 80 -1.71 1.07 -21.10
C ASN A 80 -1.71 1.03 -19.54
N PRO A 81 -2.34 2.03 -18.88
CA PRO A 81 -2.41 2.13 -17.41
C PRO A 81 -3.53 1.31 -16.77
N THR A 82 -4.33 0.52 -17.51
CA THR A 82 -5.58 -0.07 -17.01
C THR A 82 -5.38 -0.93 -15.76
N MET A 83 -4.37 -1.81 -15.76
CA MET A 83 -4.05 -2.63 -14.58
C MET A 83 -3.61 -1.79 -13.38
N LEU A 84 -2.86 -0.72 -13.61
CA LEU A 84 -2.37 0.16 -12.56
C LEU A 84 -3.49 1.01 -11.95
N VAL A 85 -4.47 1.42 -12.75
CA VAL A 85 -5.70 2.09 -12.26
C VAL A 85 -6.51 1.12 -11.40
N TRP A 86 -6.71 -0.12 -11.86
CA TRP A 86 -7.46 -1.12 -11.09
C TRP A 86 -6.79 -1.41 -9.73
N LEU A 87 -5.47 -1.65 -9.72
CA LEU A 87 -4.70 -1.83 -8.50
C LEU A 87 -4.73 -0.59 -7.59
N GLY A 88 -4.72 0.60 -8.18
CA GLY A 88 -4.89 1.86 -7.47
C GLY A 88 -6.21 1.94 -6.70
N LYS A 89 -7.31 1.54 -7.32
CA LYS A 89 -8.62 1.47 -6.66
C LYS A 89 -8.62 0.46 -5.51
N GLN A 90 -8.13 -0.76 -5.78
CA GLN A 90 -8.20 -1.85 -4.80
C GLN A 90 -7.26 -1.68 -3.60
N TRP A 91 -6.03 -1.21 -3.83
CA TRP A 91 -4.99 -1.20 -2.79
C TRP A 91 -4.67 0.20 -2.26
N LEU A 92 -4.86 1.24 -3.08
CA LEU A 92 -4.56 2.62 -2.69
C LEU A 92 -5.81 3.41 -2.28
N GLY A 93 -7.01 2.84 -2.42
CA GLY A 93 -8.27 3.51 -2.14
C GLY A 93 -8.56 4.67 -3.11
N GLN A 94 -7.94 4.66 -4.30
CA GLN A 94 -8.21 5.67 -5.32
C GLN A 94 -9.65 5.52 -5.82
N SER A 95 -10.31 6.64 -6.12
CA SER A 95 -11.66 6.66 -6.68
C SER A 95 -11.73 7.65 -7.82
N GLU A 96 -12.69 7.45 -8.72
CA GLU A 96 -12.85 8.29 -9.91
C GLU A 96 -13.69 9.54 -9.68
N LYS A 97 -14.17 9.79 -8.45
CA LYS A 97 -15.00 10.97 -8.19
C LYS A 97 -14.15 12.23 -8.22
N PRO A 98 -14.42 13.20 -9.11
CA PRO A 98 -14.22 14.59 -8.71
C PRO A 98 -15.14 14.80 -7.50
N SER A 99 -14.63 15.38 -6.42
CA SER A 99 -15.53 15.97 -5.42
C SER A 99 -16.43 16.96 -6.16
N ALA A 100 -17.69 16.59 -6.35
CA ALA A 100 -18.73 17.51 -6.80
C ALA A 100 -19.10 18.42 -5.62
N ASP A 101 -18.12 19.18 -5.14
CA ASP A 101 -18.22 20.21 -4.09
C ASP A 101 -16.95 21.09 -4.19
N VAL A 102 -16.55 21.48 -5.40
CA VAL A 102 -15.92 22.78 -5.55
C VAL A 102 -17.06 23.62 -6.08
N ALA A 103 -17.80 24.28 -5.18
CA ALA A 103 -18.60 25.41 -5.61
C ALA A 103 -17.65 26.31 -6.40
N GLU A 104 -17.99 26.62 -7.65
CA GLU A 104 -17.33 27.72 -8.34
C GLU A 104 -17.32 28.89 -7.34
N PRO A 105 -16.15 29.48 -7.03
CA PRO A 105 -16.15 30.64 -6.16
C PRO A 105 -17.01 31.68 -6.86
N GLU A 106 -18.18 31.97 -6.29
CA GLU A 106 -18.97 33.14 -6.64
C GLU A 106 -18.04 34.32 -6.37
N ILE A 107 -17.47 34.87 -7.43
CA ILE A 107 -16.61 36.04 -7.37
C ILE A 107 -17.51 37.16 -6.88
N SER A 108 -17.23 37.73 -5.70
CA SER A 108 -18.07 38.82 -5.20
C SER A 108 -17.95 40.01 -6.16
N ASP A 109 -19.03 40.78 -6.30
CA ASP A 109 -19.09 41.99 -7.13
C ASP A 109 -17.92 42.96 -6.84
N GLU A 110 -17.38 42.92 -5.61
CA GLU A 110 -16.22 43.71 -5.19
C GLU A 110 -14.91 43.27 -5.88
N ILE A 111 -14.74 41.98 -6.15
CA ILE A 111 -13.59 41.43 -6.89
C ILE A 111 -13.75 41.68 -8.39
N GLU A 112 -14.96 41.59 -8.94
CA GLU A 112 -15.22 41.96 -10.34
C GLU A 112 -14.93 43.44 -10.59
N ALA A 113 -15.36 44.32 -9.67
CA ALA A 113 -15.07 45.74 -9.74
C ALA A 113 -13.56 46.02 -9.70
N LEU A 114 -12.81 45.32 -8.84
CA LEU A 114 -11.36 45.47 -8.74
C LEU A 114 -10.62 45.01 -9.99
N LEU A 115 -11.11 43.96 -10.66
CA LEU A 115 -10.54 43.47 -11.92
C LEU A 115 -10.82 44.43 -13.08
N ALA A 116 -12.01 45.02 -13.12
CA ALA A 116 -12.34 46.04 -14.12
C ALA A 116 -11.47 47.31 -13.98
N GLU A 117 -11.13 47.70 -12.75
CA GLU A 117 -10.22 48.82 -12.48
C GLU A 117 -8.76 48.53 -12.87
N LEU A 118 -8.34 47.27 -12.89
CA LEU A 118 -6.99 46.86 -13.29
C LEU A 118 -6.82 46.70 -14.81
N ASP A 119 -7.89 46.48 -15.55
CA ASP A 119 -7.88 46.39 -17.02
C ASP A 119 -7.92 47.77 -17.71
N GLU A 120 -8.12 48.86 -16.96
CA GLU A 120 -8.13 50.24 -17.47
C GLU A 120 -6.76 50.98 -17.35
N GLU A 121 -5.70 50.32 -16.86
CA GLU A 121 -4.32 50.85 -16.78
C GLU A 121 -3.39 50.26 -17.86
#